data_AF-A0A924F2R5-F1
#
_entry.id   AF-A0A924F2R5-F1
#
_cell.length_a   1.000
_cell.length_b   1.000
_cell.length_c   1.000
_cell.angle_alpha   90.00
_cell.angle_beta   90.00
_cell.angle_gamma   90.00
#
_symmetry.space_group_name_H-M   'P 1'
#
loop_
_entity.id
_entity.type
_entity.pdbx_description
1 polymer ?
#
loop_
_entity_poly.entity_id
_entity_poly.type
_entity_poly.pdbx_seq_one_letter_code
_entity_poly.pdbx_strand_id
1 'polypeptide(L)'
;MLSELLAFMQLGFGHIVAWDAADHILFLLVLAAVYRGRDWRAALAVISAFTVGHSITLALAVTGSLVLPTALVEFLIPVTIVAAGIENLVLRERVASGAGARYRPIFAAVFGLVHGAGFAGYLQSLFVENLAVPLLGFNIGIELGQLVVLAAAAALYLGADTALRALPRRLGWPDAYQLRMVTVSAAITIVAGVWAFERFPQWASS
;
A
#
# COMPACT_ATOMS: atom_id res chain seq x y z
N MET A 1 19.17 -12.75 18.74
CA MET A 1 17.74 -13.10 18.60
C MET A 1 16.81 -11.94 18.96
N LEU A 2 16.60 -11.56 20.23
CA LEU A 2 15.65 -10.47 20.55
C LEU A 2 16.11 -9.09 20.03
N SER A 3 17.39 -8.76 20.20
CA SER A 3 17.97 -7.50 19.69
C SER A 3 17.86 -7.37 18.17
N GLU A 4 18.15 -8.46 17.47
CA GLU A 4 18.04 -8.57 16.01
C GLU A 4 16.59 -8.48 15.54
N LEU A 5 15.65 -9.19 16.18
CA LEU A 5 14.23 -9.09 15.88
C LEU A 5 13.74 -7.64 16.01
N LEU A 6 14.11 -6.96 17.09
CA LEU A 6 13.73 -5.56 17.33
C LEU A 6 14.35 -4.61 16.30
N ALA A 7 15.61 -4.82 15.92
CA ALA A 7 16.27 -4.00 14.90
C ALA A 7 15.55 -4.11 13.55
N PHE A 8 15.24 -5.34 13.11
CA PHE A 8 14.53 -5.55 11.85
C PHE A 8 13.06 -5.13 11.92
N MET A 9 12.42 -5.22 13.09
CA MET A 9 11.10 -4.65 13.31
C MET A 9 11.10 -3.12 13.15
N GLN A 10 12.12 -2.43 13.67
CA GLN A 10 12.26 -0.99 13.45
C GLN A 10 12.55 -0.66 11.98
N LEU A 11 13.37 -1.46 11.30
CA LEU A 11 13.61 -1.31 9.86
C LEU A 11 12.33 -1.48 9.04
N GLY A 12 11.53 -2.52 9.31
CA GLY A 12 10.27 -2.79 8.63
C GLY A 12 9.21 -1.71 8.90
N PHE A 13 9.16 -1.22 10.14
CA PHE A 13 8.30 -0.10 10.49
C PHE A 13 8.70 1.16 9.73
N GLY A 14 9.99 1.51 9.75
CA GLY A 14 10.56 2.64 9.01
C GLY A 14 10.30 2.53 7.50
N HIS A 15 10.41 1.33 6.93
CA HIS A 15 10.13 1.07 5.51
C HIS A 15 8.70 1.40 5.08
N ILE A 16 7.74 1.49 6.01
CA ILE A 16 6.36 1.86 5.69
C ILE A 16 6.06 3.33 6.01
N VAL A 17 6.59 3.85 7.12
CA VAL A 17 6.21 5.19 7.62
C VAL A 17 7.15 6.32 7.18
N ALA A 18 8.35 5.99 6.68
CA ALA A 18 9.33 6.99 6.30
C ALA A 18 8.96 7.69 4.98
N TRP A 19 9.54 8.87 4.76
CA TRP A 19 9.20 9.71 3.60
C TRP A 19 9.67 9.12 2.26
N ASP A 20 10.75 8.35 2.27
CA ASP A 20 11.23 7.54 1.15
C ASP A 20 10.27 6.39 0.80
N ALA A 21 9.36 6.04 1.71
CA ALA A 21 8.29 5.07 1.50
C ALA A 21 6.97 5.69 1.02
N ALA A 22 7.02 6.84 0.35
CA ALA A 22 5.83 7.56 -0.12
C ALA A 22 4.90 6.68 -1.00
N ASP A 23 5.48 5.71 -1.73
CA ASP A 23 4.72 4.71 -2.50
C ASP A 23 3.77 3.89 -1.60
N HIS A 24 4.27 3.37 -0.46
CA HIS A 24 3.47 2.61 0.51
C HIS A 24 2.38 3.48 1.15
N ILE A 25 2.73 4.72 1.51
CA ILE A 25 1.76 5.65 2.10
C ILE A 25 0.64 5.94 1.09
N LEU A 26 0.95 6.28 -0.16
CA LEU A 26 -0.07 6.52 -1.19
C LEU A 26 -0.92 5.28 -1.45
N PHE A 27 -0.30 4.10 -1.51
CA PHE A 27 -1.02 2.84 -1.65
C PHE A 27 -2.02 2.62 -0.49
N LEU A 28 -1.59 2.81 0.76
CA LEU A 28 -2.44 2.66 1.93
C LEU A 28 -3.54 3.72 2.00
N LEU A 29 -3.26 4.96 1.60
CA LEU A 29 -4.25 6.03 1.53
C LEU A 29 -5.34 5.72 0.50
N VAL A 30 -4.97 5.33 -0.71
CA VAL A 30 -5.97 4.98 -1.75
C VAL A 30 -6.76 3.73 -1.34
N LEU A 31 -6.13 2.77 -0.67
CA LEU A 31 -6.82 1.61 -0.13
C LEU A 31 -7.82 1.99 0.97
N ALA A 32 -7.42 2.86 1.90
CA ALA A 32 -8.22 3.32 3.02
C ALA A 32 -9.39 4.22 2.57
N ALA A 33 -9.26 4.92 1.43
CA ALA A 33 -10.25 5.86 0.92
C ALA A 33 -11.65 5.25 0.72
N VAL A 34 -11.73 3.94 0.50
CA VAL A 34 -13.00 3.23 0.30
C VAL A 34 -13.60 2.66 1.58
N TYR A 35 -12.82 2.52 2.64
CA TYR A 35 -13.31 1.90 3.87
C TYR A 35 -14.01 2.92 4.75
N ARG A 36 -15.05 2.47 5.45
CA ARG A 36 -15.69 3.21 6.53
C ARG A 36 -15.25 2.61 7.86
N GLY A 37 -15.47 3.32 8.97
CA GLY A 37 -15.08 2.82 10.30
C GLY A 37 -15.64 1.43 10.64
N ARG A 38 -16.81 1.07 10.10
CA ARG A 38 -17.41 -0.28 10.24
C ARG A 38 -16.67 -1.39 9.49
N ASP A 39 -15.86 -1.04 8.49
CA ASP A 39 -15.20 -1.99 7.57
C ASP A 39 -13.77 -2.32 7.99
N TRP A 40 -13.38 -2.00 9.23
CA TRP A 40 -12.01 -2.18 9.73
C TRP A 40 -11.48 -3.61 9.55
N ARG A 41 -12.32 -4.64 9.71
CA ARG A 41 -11.93 -6.04 9.50
C ARG A 41 -11.54 -6.32 8.05
N ALA A 42 -12.26 -5.72 7.10
CA ALA A 42 -11.95 -5.86 5.68
C ALA A 42 -10.66 -5.12 5.33
N ALA A 43 -10.44 -3.94 5.93
CA ALA A 43 -9.18 -3.20 5.75
C ALA A 43 -7.98 -4.00 6.29
N LEU A 44 -8.12 -4.59 7.49
CA LEU A 44 -7.09 -5.48 8.07
C LEU A 44 -6.79 -6.66 7.15
N ALA A 45 -7.81 -7.37 6.68
CA ALA A 45 -7.62 -8.51 5.78
C ALA A 45 -6.85 -8.14 4.50
N VAL A 46 -7.03 -6.92 3.99
CA VAL A 46 -6.34 -6.45 2.79
C VAL A 46 -4.90 -6.04 3.07
N ILE A 47 -4.62 -5.31 4.16
CA ILE A 47 -3.23 -4.95 4.49
C ILE A 47 -2.41 -6.19 4.84
N SER A 48 -2.97 -7.16 5.57
CA SER A 48 -2.26 -8.40 5.90
C SER A 48 -2.02 -9.25 4.65
N ALA A 49 -2.96 -9.26 3.69
CA ALA A 49 -2.74 -9.96 2.42
C ALA A 49 -1.62 -9.31 1.60
N PHE A 50 -1.52 -7.97 1.60
CA PHE A 50 -0.38 -7.25 1.04
C PHE A 50 0.93 -7.67 1.72
N THR A 51 0.98 -7.71 3.06
CA THR A 51 2.15 -8.15 3.82
C THR A 51 2.57 -9.56 3.44
N VAL A 52 1.62 -10.49 3.28
CA VAL A 52 1.91 -11.86 2.83
C VAL A 52 2.55 -11.87 1.45
N GLY A 53 1.98 -11.17 0.47
CA GLY A 53 2.57 -11.07 -0.87
C GLY A 53 3.97 -10.43 -0.84
N HIS A 54 4.13 -9.36 -0.09
CA HIS A 54 5.40 -8.67 0.12
C HIS A 54 6.45 -9.60 0.73
N SER A 55 6.08 -10.33 1.79
CA SER A 55 6.94 -11.30 2.48
C SER A 55 7.44 -12.38 1.54
N ILE A 56 6.56 -12.91 0.67
CA ILE A 56 6.92 -13.95 -0.30
C ILE A 56 7.99 -13.44 -1.25
N THR A 57 7.75 -12.29 -1.88
CA THR A 57 8.70 -11.78 -2.89
C THR A 57 10.01 -11.34 -2.23
N LEU A 58 9.94 -10.73 -1.06
CA LEU A 58 11.12 -10.34 -0.30
C LEU A 58 11.99 -11.56 0.06
N ALA A 59 11.38 -12.64 0.54
CA ALA A 59 12.10 -13.88 0.85
C ALA A 59 12.75 -14.49 -0.40
N LEU A 60 12.04 -14.50 -1.53
CA LEU A 60 12.58 -15.01 -2.79
C LEU A 60 13.74 -14.15 -3.31
N ALA A 61 13.62 -12.83 -3.21
CA ALA A 61 14.62 -11.91 -3.72
C ALA A 61 15.88 -11.87 -2.84
N VAL A 62 15.74 -11.88 -1.50
CA VAL A 62 16.89 -11.94 -0.58
C VAL A 62 17.67 -13.25 -0.71
N THR A 63 16.99 -14.38 -0.95
CA THR A 63 17.67 -15.67 -1.20
C THR A 63 18.31 -15.77 -2.59
N GLY A 64 18.12 -14.77 -3.46
CA GLY A 64 18.57 -14.80 -4.85
C GLY A 64 17.75 -15.75 -5.74
N SER A 65 16.65 -16.33 -5.22
CA SER A 65 15.75 -17.20 -5.98
C SER A 65 14.94 -16.43 -7.03
N LEU A 66 14.78 -15.12 -6.85
CA LEU A 66 14.10 -14.23 -7.77
C LEU A 66 14.91 -12.95 -7.96
N VAL A 67 15.36 -12.70 -9.19
CA VAL A 67 16.08 -11.48 -9.56
C VAL A 67 15.23 -10.72 -10.58
N LEU A 68 14.75 -9.55 -10.17
CA LEU A 68 13.96 -8.66 -11.02
C LEU A 68 14.76 -7.39 -11.31
N PRO A 69 14.70 -6.84 -12.55
CA PRO A 69 15.32 -5.56 -12.84
C PRO A 69 14.72 -4.46 -11.96
N THR A 70 15.56 -3.70 -11.25
CA THR A 70 15.10 -2.60 -10.38
C THR A 70 14.21 -1.62 -11.10
N ALA A 71 14.57 -1.23 -12.34
CA ALA A 71 13.76 -0.33 -13.16
C ALA A 71 12.35 -0.87 -13.45
N LEU A 72 12.20 -2.20 -13.62
CA LEU A 72 10.88 -2.81 -13.80
C LEU A 72 10.06 -2.73 -12.51
N VAL A 73 10.68 -3.01 -11.37
CA VAL A 73 10.00 -2.98 -10.06
C VAL A 73 9.57 -1.55 -9.71
N GLU A 74 10.47 -0.58 -9.86
CA GLU A 74 10.22 0.84 -9.62
C GLU A 74 9.12 1.41 -10.51
N PHE A 75 8.98 0.90 -11.73
CA PHE A 75 7.86 1.21 -12.62
C PHE A 75 6.55 0.55 -12.18
N LEU A 76 6.60 -0.73 -11.81
CA LEU A 76 5.39 -1.49 -11.48
C LEU A 76 4.75 -1.05 -10.16
N ILE A 77 5.53 -0.59 -9.18
CA ILE A 77 5.02 -0.06 -7.91
C ILE A 77 3.95 1.05 -8.15
N PRO A 78 4.26 2.19 -8.79
CA PRO A 78 3.26 3.23 -9.04
C PRO A 78 2.15 2.76 -9.99
N VAL A 79 2.41 1.83 -10.93
CA VAL A 79 1.36 1.21 -11.75
C VAL A 79 0.31 0.48 -10.90
N THR A 80 0.74 -0.25 -9.87
CA THR A 80 -0.20 -0.92 -8.96
C THR A 80 -1.01 0.07 -8.12
N ILE A 81 -0.44 1.23 -7.76
CA ILE A 81 -1.16 2.32 -7.08
C ILE A 81 -2.21 2.95 -8.01
N VAL A 82 -1.85 3.20 -9.27
CA VAL A 82 -2.79 3.66 -10.32
C VAL A 82 -3.94 2.66 -10.47
N ALA A 83 -3.63 1.36 -10.53
CA ALA A 83 -4.64 0.31 -10.64
C ALA A 83 -5.62 0.34 -9.44
N ALA A 84 -5.12 0.52 -8.21
CA ALA A 84 -5.96 0.65 -7.02
C ALA A 84 -6.86 1.90 -7.07
N GLY A 85 -6.32 3.03 -7.53
CA GLY A 85 -7.10 4.26 -7.69
C GLY A 85 -8.18 4.16 -8.77
N ILE A 86 -7.87 3.55 -9.92
CA ILE A 86 -8.84 3.27 -10.98
C ILE A 86 -9.92 2.30 -10.50
N GLU A 87 -9.55 1.25 -9.75
CA GLU A 87 -10.51 0.30 -9.17
C GLU A 87 -11.55 1.05 -8.31
N ASN A 88 -11.09 1.94 -7.43
CA ASN A 88 -11.97 2.74 -6.58
C ASN A 88 -12.94 3.63 -7.39
N LEU A 89 -12.45 4.22 -8.49
CA LEU A 89 -13.23 5.15 -9.32
C LEU A 89 -14.26 4.42 -10.21
N VAL A 90 -13.85 3.32 -10.83
CA VAL A 90 -14.68 2.55 -11.78
C VAL A 90 -15.68 1.67 -11.05
N LEU A 91 -15.26 1.00 -9.97
CA LEU A 91 -16.09 0.06 -9.21
C LEU A 91 -16.74 0.71 -7.97
N ARG A 92 -16.82 2.05 -7.94
CA ARG A 92 -17.32 2.85 -6.81
C ARG A 92 -18.63 2.34 -6.19
N GLU A 93 -19.57 1.88 -7.01
CA GLU A 93 -20.89 1.40 -6.55
C GLU A 93 -20.83 -0.01 -5.95
N ARG A 94 -19.99 -0.89 -6.52
CA ARG A 94 -19.72 -2.24 -5.96
C ARG A 94 -18.92 -2.17 -4.67
N VAL A 95 -17.98 -1.23 -4.59
CA VAL A 95 -17.19 -0.95 -3.40
C VAL A 95 -18.07 -0.36 -2.30
N ALA A 96 -18.90 0.65 -2.62
CA ALA A 96 -19.80 1.28 -1.66
C ALA A 96 -20.89 0.33 -1.11
N SER A 97 -21.32 -0.66 -1.90
CA SER A 97 -22.26 -1.72 -1.50
C SER A 97 -21.62 -2.89 -0.75
N GLY A 98 -20.29 -2.92 -0.60
CA GLY A 98 -19.55 -3.99 0.09
C GLY A 98 -19.32 -5.25 -0.75
N ALA A 99 -19.89 -5.34 -1.96
CA ALA A 99 -19.71 -6.48 -2.86
C ALA A 99 -18.25 -6.65 -3.34
N GLY A 100 -17.45 -5.59 -3.31
CA GLY A 100 -16.03 -5.63 -3.66
C GLY A 100 -15.11 -6.24 -2.60
N ALA A 101 -15.58 -6.47 -1.37
CA ALA A 101 -14.71 -6.83 -0.25
C ALA A 101 -14.00 -8.19 -0.40
N ARG A 102 -14.54 -9.11 -1.21
CA ARG A 102 -14.04 -10.50 -1.27
C ARG A 102 -12.78 -10.69 -2.12
N TYR A 103 -12.61 -9.91 -3.19
CA TYR A 103 -11.47 -10.06 -4.10
C TYR A 103 -10.28 -9.17 -3.74
N ARG A 104 -10.51 -8.06 -3.03
CA ARG A 104 -9.47 -7.07 -2.71
C ARG A 104 -8.25 -7.61 -1.96
N PRO A 105 -8.39 -8.57 -1.02
CA PRO A 105 -7.21 -9.20 -0.41
C PRO A 105 -6.31 -9.89 -1.45
N ILE A 106 -6.89 -10.49 -2.49
CA ILE A 106 -6.13 -11.16 -3.56
C ILE A 106 -5.35 -10.12 -4.37
N PHE A 107 -5.98 -9.01 -4.77
CA PHE A 107 -5.28 -7.94 -5.49
C PHE A 107 -4.19 -7.30 -4.64
N ALA A 108 -4.46 -7.08 -3.35
CA ALA A 108 -3.46 -6.54 -2.44
C ALA A 108 -2.27 -7.49 -2.24
N ALA A 109 -2.49 -8.81 -2.19
CA ALA A 109 -1.40 -9.78 -2.19
C ALA A 109 -0.57 -9.69 -3.48
N VAL A 110 -1.20 -9.54 -4.64
CA VAL A 110 -0.49 -9.34 -5.92
C VAL A 110 0.33 -8.05 -5.92
N PHE A 111 -0.22 -6.96 -5.40
CA PHE A 111 0.52 -5.70 -5.27
C PHE A 111 1.66 -5.82 -4.26
N GLY A 112 1.43 -6.56 -3.16
CA GLY A 112 2.45 -6.91 -2.19
C GLY A 112 3.64 -7.61 -2.84
N LEU A 113 3.39 -8.57 -3.75
CA LEU A 113 4.47 -9.23 -4.49
C LEU A 113 5.36 -8.21 -5.22
N VAL A 114 4.75 -7.26 -5.93
CA VAL A 114 5.49 -6.22 -6.66
C VAL A 114 6.32 -5.35 -5.70
N HIS A 115 5.73 -4.88 -4.61
CA HIS A 115 6.40 -3.98 -3.66
C HIS A 115 7.55 -4.68 -2.90
N GLY A 116 7.41 -5.98 -2.61
CA GLY A 116 8.43 -6.77 -1.91
C GLY A 116 9.75 -6.87 -2.67
N ALA A 117 9.72 -6.75 -4.00
CA ALA A 117 10.93 -6.77 -4.81
C ALA A 117 11.77 -5.48 -4.70
N GLY A 118 11.14 -4.34 -4.42
CA GLY A 118 11.80 -3.02 -4.49
C GLY A 118 12.83 -2.80 -3.39
N PHE A 119 12.67 -3.48 -2.25
CA PHE A 119 13.52 -3.32 -1.07
C PHE A 119 14.50 -4.48 -0.87
N ALA A 120 14.41 -5.53 -1.68
CA ALA A 120 15.13 -6.77 -1.47
C ALA A 120 16.65 -6.64 -1.61
N GLY A 121 17.14 -5.81 -2.52
CA GLY A 121 18.59 -5.61 -2.72
C GLY A 121 19.28 -4.98 -1.51
N TYR A 122 18.64 -3.97 -0.89
CA TYR A 122 19.12 -3.38 0.36
C TYR A 122 19.12 -4.41 1.48
N LEU A 123 18.02 -5.13 1.65
CA LEU A 123 17.89 -6.15 2.68
C LEU A 123 18.94 -7.26 2.51
N GLN A 124 19.15 -7.75 1.28
CA GLN A 124 20.16 -8.75 0.95
C GLN A 124 21.56 -8.37 1.43
N SER A 125 21.93 -7.09 1.37
CA SER A 125 23.23 -6.59 1.84
C SER A 125 23.41 -6.62 3.36
N LEU A 126 22.32 -6.74 4.13
CA LEU A 126 22.32 -6.73 5.60
C LEU A 126 22.31 -8.14 6.20
N PHE A 127 22.11 -9.18 5.41
CA PHE A 127 22.05 -10.56 5.91
C PHE A 127 23.42 -11.17 5.99
N VAL A 128 23.76 -11.69 7.17
CA VAL A 128 25.07 -12.27 7.42
C VAL A 128 24.99 -13.80 7.48
N GLU A 129 23.99 -14.41 8.15
CA GLU A 129 23.92 -15.88 8.28
C GLU A 129 22.50 -16.48 8.50
N ASN A 130 21.56 -15.79 9.16
CA ASN A 130 20.20 -16.32 9.46
C ASN A 130 19.10 -15.41 8.88
N LEU A 131 18.32 -15.95 7.94
CA LEU A 131 17.27 -15.20 7.24
C LEU A 131 15.94 -15.11 8.00
N ALA A 132 15.65 -16.09 8.86
CA ALA A 132 14.30 -16.26 9.42
C ALA A 132 13.94 -15.16 10.43
N VAL A 133 14.83 -14.89 11.40
CA VAL A 133 14.59 -13.88 12.45
C VAL A 133 14.48 -12.47 11.87
N PRO A 134 15.38 -12.03 10.97
CA PRO A 134 15.26 -10.69 10.41
C PRO A 134 14.05 -10.54 9.48
N LEU A 135 13.71 -11.55 8.64
CA LEU A 135 12.49 -11.48 7.82
C LEU A 135 11.24 -11.41 8.69
N LEU A 136 11.18 -12.20 9.77
CA LEU A 136 10.06 -12.15 10.69
C LEU A 136 9.94 -10.76 11.34
N GLY A 137 11.06 -10.23 11.87
CA GLY A 137 11.10 -8.90 12.46
C GLY A 137 10.64 -7.83 11.49
N PHE A 138 11.19 -7.85 10.27
CA PHE A 138 10.85 -6.89 9.21
C PHE A 138 9.37 -6.92 8.85
N ASN A 139 8.78 -8.10 8.66
CA ASN A 139 7.35 -8.20 8.33
C ASN A 139 6.43 -7.82 9.50
N ILE A 140 6.83 -8.07 10.75
CA ILE A 140 6.12 -7.53 11.93
C ILE A 140 6.16 -6.00 11.92
N GLY A 141 7.34 -5.43 11.62
CA GLY A 141 7.52 -3.99 11.47
C GLY A 141 6.61 -3.40 10.39
N ILE A 142 6.54 -4.05 9.22
CA ILE A 142 5.66 -3.65 8.12
C ILE A 142 4.20 -3.63 8.55
N GLU A 143 3.70 -4.73 9.14
CA GLU A 143 2.30 -4.82 9.57
C GLU A 143 1.96 -3.72 10.59
N LEU A 144 2.86 -3.47 11.56
CA LEU A 144 2.71 -2.38 12.53
C LEU A 144 2.70 -0.99 11.87
N GLY A 145 3.58 -0.76 10.90
CA GLY A 145 3.61 0.49 10.13
C GLY A 145 2.32 0.71 9.35
N GLN A 146 1.82 -0.33 8.66
CA GLN A 146 0.56 -0.27 7.92
C GLN A 146 -0.62 0.01 8.84
N LEU A 147 -0.66 -0.60 10.02
CA LEU A 147 -1.70 -0.33 11.03
C LEU A 147 -1.72 1.13 11.47
N VAL A 148 -0.53 1.72 11.72
CA VAL A 148 -0.41 3.13 12.11
C VAL A 148 -0.89 4.05 10.99
N VAL A 149 -0.44 3.82 9.75
CA VAL A 149 -0.86 4.63 8.60
C VAL A 149 -2.36 4.49 8.34
N LEU A 150 -2.90 3.26 8.42
CA LEU A 150 -4.32 3.00 8.25
C LEU A 150 -5.18 3.69 9.32
N ALA A 151 -4.74 3.67 10.57
CA ALA A 151 -5.42 4.36 11.67
C ALA A 151 -5.40 5.88 11.47
N ALA A 152 -4.25 6.45 11.08
CA ALA A 152 -4.12 7.87 10.79
C ALA A 152 -5.00 8.29 9.60
N ALA A 153 -5.00 7.50 8.52
CA ALA A 153 -5.86 7.71 7.36
C ALA A 153 -7.35 7.65 7.73
N ALA A 154 -7.76 6.68 8.54
CA ALA A 154 -9.13 6.56 9.02
C ALA A 154 -9.57 7.77 9.84
N ALA A 155 -8.71 8.28 10.73
CA ALA A 155 -8.98 9.49 11.51
C ALA A 155 -9.10 10.73 10.62
N LEU A 156 -8.18 10.90 9.66
CA LEU A 156 -8.20 11.99 8.68
C LEU A 156 -9.50 11.96 7.86
N TYR A 157 -9.87 10.79 7.35
CA TYR A 157 -11.05 10.62 6.53
C TYR A 157 -12.35 10.80 7.30
N LEU A 158 -12.39 10.39 8.57
CA LEU A 158 -13.52 10.68 9.45
C LEU A 158 -13.66 12.19 9.65
N GLY A 159 -12.58 12.90 9.93
CA GLY A 159 -12.57 14.36 10.08
C GLY A 159 -12.99 15.10 8.80
N ALA A 160 -12.52 14.63 7.64
CA ALA A 160 -12.93 15.17 6.34
C ALA A 160 -14.43 14.95 6.10
N ASP A 161 -14.94 13.74 6.37
CA ASP A 161 -16.34 13.41 6.19
C ASP A 161 -17.24 14.23 7.13
N THR A 162 -16.85 14.45 8.39
CA THR A 162 -17.63 15.26 9.33
C THR A 162 -17.64 16.74 8.92
N ALA A 163 -16.50 17.30 8.51
CA ALA A 163 -16.43 18.67 8.01
C ALA A 163 -17.28 18.86 6.74
N LEU A 164 -17.21 17.93 5.79
CA LEU A 164 -18.02 17.97 4.57
C LEU A 164 -19.52 17.85 4.86
N ARG A 165 -19.92 17.06 5.88
CA ARG A 165 -21.32 16.94 6.31
C ARG A 165 -21.85 18.21 7.00
N ALA A 166 -20.99 19.05 7.56
CA ALA A 166 -21.36 20.31 8.19
C ALA A 166 -21.60 21.45 7.19
N LEU A 167 -21.15 21.31 5.94
CA LEU A 167 -21.37 22.31 4.90
C LEU A 167 -22.84 22.32 4.44
N PRO A 168 -23.40 23.50 4.04
CA PRO A 168 -24.74 23.59 3.50
C PRO A 168 -24.91 22.69 2.26
N ARG A 169 -25.76 21.67 2.37
CA ARG A 169 -26.00 20.73 1.27
C ARG A 169 -26.87 21.36 0.20
N ARG A 170 -26.36 21.44 -1.03
CA ARG A 170 -27.20 21.69 -2.21
C ARG A 170 -27.86 20.39 -2.66
N LEU A 171 -29.08 20.50 -3.17
CA LEU A 171 -29.82 19.37 -3.73
C LEU A 171 -28.99 18.71 -4.85
N GLY A 172 -28.83 17.37 -4.78
CA GLY A 172 -28.09 16.59 -5.78
C GLY A 172 -26.60 16.37 -5.49
N TRP A 173 -26.05 16.87 -4.39
CA TRP A 173 -24.65 16.62 -4.02
C TRP A 173 -24.43 15.16 -3.56
N PRO A 174 -23.32 14.51 -3.98
CA PRO A 174 -22.97 13.17 -3.52
C PRO A 174 -22.69 13.15 -2.00
N ASP A 175 -22.88 11.98 -1.36
CA ASP A 175 -22.55 11.81 0.07
C ASP A 175 -21.06 12.10 0.32
N ALA A 176 -20.73 12.62 1.51
CA ALA A 176 -19.37 13.03 1.87
C ALA A 176 -18.35 11.90 1.64
N TYR A 177 -18.74 10.66 1.96
CA TYR A 177 -17.96 9.46 1.69
C TYR A 177 -17.63 9.28 0.20
N GLN A 178 -18.62 9.47 -0.69
CA GLN A 178 -18.40 9.32 -2.13
C GLN A 178 -17.51 10.44 -2.65
N LEU A 179 -17.71 11.67 -2.18
CA LEU A 179 -16.86 12.80 -2.55
C LEU A 179 -15.40 12.54 -2.15
N ARG A 180 -15.16 12.20 -0.88
CA ARG A 180 -13.84 11.82 -0.36
C ARG A 180 -13.20 10.69 -1.16
N MET A 181 -13.93 9.60 -1.36
CA MET A 181 -13.42 8.42 -2.08
C MET A 181 -12.99 8.78 -3.50
N VAL A 182 -13.81 9.56 -4.22
CA VAL A 182 -13.50 10.00 -5.59
C VAL A 182 -12.32 10.96 -5.61
N THR A 183 -12.31 11.99 -4.74
CA THR A 183 -11.24 13.00 -4.75
C THR A 183 -9.89 12.42 -4.36
N VAL A 184 -9.84 11.61 -3.29
CA VAL A 184 -8.61 10.95 -2.85
C VAL A 184 -8.11 9.98 -3.92
N SER A 185 -8.99 9.13 -4.46
CA SER A 185 -8.58 8.14 -5.47
C SER A 185 -8.11 8.82 -6.76
N ALA A 186 -8.78 9.88 -7.22
CA ALA A 186 -8.36 10.63 -8.40
C ALA A 186 -7.00 11.32 -8.18
N ALA A 187 -6.82 12.00 -7.04
CA ALA A 187 -5.56 12.68 -6.74
C ALA A 187 -4.38 11.69 -6.68
N ILE A 188 -4.55 10.57 -5.99
CA ILE A 188 -3.50 9.54 -5.90
C ILE A 188 -3.24 8.88 -7.25
N THR A 189 -4.28 8.62 -8.05
CA THR A 189 -4.12 8.08 -9.41
C THR A 189 -3.29 9.02 -10.29
N ILE A 190 -3.51 10.33 -10.20
CA ILE A 190 -2.75 11.32 -10.97
C ILE A 190 -1.28 11.32 -10.52
N VAL A 191 -1.03 11.41 -9.21
CA VAL A 191 0.34 11.43 -8.66
C VAL A 191 1.10 10.14 -9.04
N ALA A 192 0.48 8.98 -8.80
CA ALA A 192 1.08 7.70 -9.15
C ALA A 192 1.24 7.52 -10.67
N GLY A 193 0.35 8.10 -11.48
CA GLY A 193 0.48 8.10 -12.93
C GLY A 193 1.69 8.90 -13.41
N VAL A 194 1.96 10.05 -12.79
CA VAL A 194 3.17 10.84 -13.05
C VAL A 194 4.41 10.03 -12.67
N TRP A 195 4.43 9.40 -11.49
CA TRP A 195 5.57 8.57 -11.07
C TRP A 195 5.79 7.35 -11.95
N ALA A 196 4.71 6.69 -12.41
CA ALA A 196 4.83 5.59 -13.36
C ALA A 196 5.45 6.05 -14.68
N PHE A 197 5.10 7.25 -15.14
CA PHE A 197 5.70 7.83 -16.34
C PHE A 197 7.18 8.17 -16.13
N GLU A 198 7.53 8.81 -15.01
CA GLU A 198 8.91 9.18 -14.67
C GLU A 198 9.82 7.95 -14.52
N ARG A 199 9.28 6.86 -13.95
CA ARG A 199 9.99 5.61 -13.71
C ARG A 199 9.83 4.61 -14.86
N PHE A 200 9.28 5.04 -16.01
CA PHE A 200 9.12 4.15 -17.16
C PHE A 200 10.48 3.64 -17.64
N PRO A 201 10.69 2.31 -17.77
CA PRO A 201 12.03 1.81 -18.01
C PRO A 201 12.50 2.12 -19.43
N GLN A 202 13.69 2.71 -19.54
CA GLN A 202 14.32 3.04 -20.82
C GLN A 202 15.21 1.89 -21.29
N TRP A 203 14.60 0.82 -21.79
CA TRP A 203 15.31 -0.40 -22.21
C TRP A 203 16.25 -0.23 -23.41
N ALA A 204 16.27 0.94 -24.05
CA ALA A 204 16.90 1.17 -25.36
C ALA A 204 18.03 2.22 -25.36
N SER A 205 18.56 2.62 -24.20
CA SER A 205 19.68 3.57 -24.10
C SER A 205 20.91 2.98 -23.40
N SER A 206 21.28 1.75 -23.79
CA SER A 206 22.56 1.12 -23.45
C SER A 206 23.46 1.04 -24.68
#